data_AF-A0A532EG04-F1
#
_entry.id   AF-A0A532EG04-F1
#
_cell.length_a   1.000
_cell.length_b   1.000
_cell.length_c   1.000
_cell.angle_alpha   90.00
_cell.angle_beta   90.00
_cell.angle_gamma   90.00
#
_symmetry.space_group_name_H-M   'P 1'
#
loop_
_entity.id
_entity.type
_entity.pdbx_description
1 polymer ?
#
loop_
_entity_poly.entity_id
_entity_poly.type
_entity_poly.pdbx_seq_one_letter_code
_entity_poly.pdbx_strand_id
1 'polypeptide(L)'
;MTTPAPQDDPLTLATILEEETELLHGPLPKDHPVGAPDAVRTAALFRHIHARHPKRAGLCFSGGGIRSATFGLGVLQSLARLQLLNKFDYLSTVSGGGYIGSWLTAWIHRHPHGLDGVIEDLRVTPKTGATEAPPPVQWLRNYSNYLSPHLGFLSADSWTLFGIYLRNLHLNWMVLLPLLMVPLLVPRWTIALAQLNTPGLTLPVWLLQAVFMIGLGLAVMALIYLHLCRPTLREYRRNTRWQTLERQHWFLVACLGPLITSVLFLTTAWAWFRNGGGTLEQLSLPHAILGGVLLHTSSSTQAAGSFPSSR
;
A
#
# COMPACT_ATOMS: atom_id res chain seq x y z
N MET A 1 13.77 14.43 -47.19
CA MET A 1 13.04 14.69 -45.94
C MET A 1 13.98 14.38 -44.80
N THR A 2 14.53 15.40 -44.15
CA THR A 2 15.39 15.25 -42.98
C THR A 2 14.50 14.98 -41.77
N THR A 3 14.59 13.77 -41.20
CA THR A 3 14.00 13.47 -39.90
C THR A 3 14.63 14.40 -38.85
N PRO A 4 13.85 15.23 -38.13
CA PRO A 4 14.40 16.04 -37.06
C PRO A 4 15.02 15.13 -35.99
N ALA A 5 16.16 15.57 -35.43
CA ALA A 5 16.85 14.85 -34.36
C ALA A 5 15.91 14.67 -33.15
N PRO A 6 16.04 13.58 -32.37
CA PRO A 6 15.22 13.36 -31.19
C PRO A 6 15.44 14.52 -30.21
N GLN A 7 14.35 15.18 -29.82
CA GLN A 7 14.37 16.20 -28.78
C GLN A 7 14.41 15.45 -27.43
N ASP A 8 15.54 15.53 -26.70
CA ASP A 8 15.80 14.75 -25.48
C ASP A 8 14.98 15.20 -24.26
N ASP A 9 14.27 16.32 -24.34
CA ASP A 9 13.42 16.81 -23.26
C ASP A 9 11.99 16.25 -23.36
N PRO A 10 11.40 15.78 -22.24
CA PRO A 10 10.02 15.31 -22.24
C PRO A 10 9.07 16.47 -22.62
N LEU A 11 8.19 16.20 -23.59
CA LEU A 11 7.16 17.16 -24.01
C LEU A 11 6.28 17.54 -22.81
N THR A 12 6.02 18.85 -22.68
CA THR A 12 5.09 19.35 -21.66
C THR A 12 3.65 19.07 -22.06
N LEU A 13 2.75 18.96 -21.08
CA LEU A 13 1.33 18.72 -21.33
C LEU A 13 0.73 19.82 -22.22
N ALA A 14 1.06 21.09 -22.02
CA ALA A 14 0.54 22.15 -22.88
C ALA A 14 1.02 22.00 -24.32
N THR A 15 2.26 21.57 -24.55
CA THR A 15 2.80 21.36 -25.89
C THR A 15 2.05 20.24 -26.62
N ILE A 16 1.82 19.11 -25.93
CA ILE A 16 1.05 17.98 -26.48
C ILE A 16 -0.38 18.41 -26.85
N LEU A 17 -1.06 19.12 -25.94
CA LEU A 17 -2.45 19.53 -26.17
C LEU A 17 -2.57 20.61 -27.25
N GLU A 18 -1.59 21.51 -27.38
CA GLU A 18 -1.54 22.51 -28.46
C GLU A 18 -1.37 21.84 -29.82
N GLU A 19 -0.40 20.93 -29.96
CA GLU A 19 -0.18 20.17 -31.20
C GLU A 19 -1.42 19.36 -31.58
N GLU A 20 -2.03 18.65 -30.62
CA GLU A 20 -3.27 17.90 -30.85
C GLU A 20 -4.42 18.82 -31.29
N THR A 21 -4.56 19.99 -30.66
CA THR A 21 -5.59 20.97 -31.01
C THR A 21 -5.37 21.51 -32.42
N GLU A 22 -4.14 21.79 -32.82
CA GLU A 22 -3.82 22.25 -34.17
C GLU A 22 -4.10 21.19 -35.23
N LEU A 23 -3.75 19.94 -34.95
CA LEU A 23 -4.04 18.80 -35.82
C LEU A 23 -5.55 18.60 -36.02
N LEU A 24 -6.33 18.70 -34.94
CA LEU A 24 -7.77 18.44 -35.00
C LEU A 24 -8.59 19.65 -35.47
N HIS A 25 -8.13 20.89 -35.23
CA HIS A 25 -8.95 22.11 -35.40
C HIS A 25 -8.31 23.23 -36.21
N GLY A 26 -7.12 23.00 -36.77
CA GLY A 26 -6.35 23.99 -37.48
C GLY A 26 -5.59 24.95 -36.55
N PRO A 27 -4.86 25.92 -37.12
CA PRO A 27 -3.85 26.70 -36.41
C PRO A 27 -4.42 27.48 -35.23
N LEU A 28 -3.62 27.59 -34.16
CA LEU A 28 -3.97 28.39 -32.99
C LEU A 28 -4.03 29.89 -33.31
N PRO A 29 -4.78 30.68 -32.51
CA PRO A 29 -4.81 32.13 -32.65
C PRO A 29 -3.42 32.77 -32.54
N LYS A 30 -3.21 33.87 -33.28
CA LYS A 30 -1.91 34.59 -33.27
C LYS A 30 -1.53 35.17 -31.90
N ASP A 31 -2.52 35.38 -31.03
CA ASP A 31 -2.37 35.86 -29.65
C ASP A 31 -2.18 34.71 -28.64
N HIS A 32 -2.06 33.46 -29.09
CA HIS A 32 -1.77 32.33 -28.21
C HIS A 32 -0.38 32.51 -27.57
N PRO A 33 -0.24 32.40 -26.23
CA PRO A 33 0.98 32.78 -25.52
C PRO A 33 2.08 31.71 -25.64
N VAL A 34 2.67 31.59 -26.82
CA VAL A 34 3.81 30.70 -27.11
C VAL A 34 5.02 31.14 -26.26
N GLY A 35 5.57 30.22 -25.46
CA GLY A 35 6.71 30.48 -24.57
C GLY A 35 6.35 30.93 -23.14
N ALA A 36 5.07 31.10 -22.82
CA ALA A 36 4.62 31.33 -21.44
C ALA A 36 4.69 30.02 -20.60
N PRO A 37 4.62 30.12 -19.26
CA PRO A 37 4.52 28.93 -18.40
C PRO A 37 3.35 28.01 -18.79
N ASP A 38 3.53 26.70 -18.59
CA ASP A 38 2.61 25.64 -19.06
C ASP A 38 1.15 25.86 -18.60
N ALA A 39 0.96 26.37 -17.38
CA ALA A 39 -0.36 26.69 -16.84
C ALA A 39 -1.08 27.82 -17.62
N VAL A 40 -0.35 28.85 -18.06
CA VAL A 40 -0.90 29.99 -18.81
C VAL A 40 -1.29 29.54 -20.22
N ARG A 41 -0.42 28.75 -20.86
CA ARG A 41 -0.65 28.13 -22.16
C ARG A 41 -1.88 27.22 -22.16
N THR A 42 -1.96 26.30 -21.19
CA THR A 42 -3.10 25.38 -21.03
C THR A 42 -4.41 26.14 -20.80
N ALA A 43 -4.40 27.20 -19.97
CA ALA A 43 -5.59 28.01 -19.73
C ALA A 43 -6.04 28.78 -20.99
N ALA A 44 -5.11 29.31 -21.79
CA ALA A 44 -5.41 29.94 -23.07
C ALA A 44 -6.00 28.93 -24.07
N LEU A 45 -5.42 27.74 -24.13
CA LEU A 45 -5.90 26.64 -24.96
C LEU A 45 -7.33 26.23 -24.59
N PHE A 46 -7.63 26.04 -23.31
CA PHE A 46 -8.99 25.70 -22.87
C PHE A 46 -9.99 26.78 -23.19
N ARG A 47 -9.64 28.07 -23.05
CA ARG A 47 -10.51 29.17 -23.49
C ARG A 47 -10.77 29.10 -25.00
N HIS A 48 -9.73 28.84 -25.79
CA HIS A 48 -9.86 28.70 -27.24
C HIS A 48 -10.79 27.54 -27.62
N ILE A 49 -10.56 26.34 -27.07
CA ILE A 49 -11.40 25.15 -27.31
C ILE A 49 -12.85 25.42 -26.88
N HIS A 50 -13.06 26.00 -25.69
CA HIS A 50 -14.39 26.33 -25.18
C HIS A 50 -15.11 27.41 -25.98
N ALA A 51 -14.40 28.29 -26.70
CA ALA A 51 -15.01 29.28 -27.57
C ALA A 51 -15.53 28.69 -28.89
N ARG A 52 -15.05 27.51 -29.30
CA ARG A 52 -15.44 26.91 -30.58
C ARG A 52 -16.89 26.43 -30.58
N HIS A 53 -17.46 26.36 -31.78
CA HIS A 53 -18.76 25.79 -32.09
C HIS A 53 -18.62 24.75 -33.22
N PRO A 54 -19.38 23.65 -33.18
CA PRO A 54 -20.31 23.24 -32.11
C PRO A 54 -19.61 22.92 -30.78
N LYS A 55 -20.32 23.05 -29.67
CA LYS A 55 -19.81 22.62 -28.35
C LYS A 55 -19.65 21.11 -28.36
N ARG A 56 -18.61 20.62 -27.68
CA ARG A 56 -18.36 19.18 -27.55
C ARG A 56 -18.86 18.65 -26.22
N ALA A 57 -19.30 17.41 -26.24
CA ALA A 57 -19.71 16.70 -25.04
C ALA A 57 -18.98 15.35 -24.95
N GLY A 58 -18.44 15.07 -23.76
CA GLY A 58 -17.90 13.76 -23.42
C GLY A 58 -18.87 12.99 -22.55
N LEU A 59 -19.04 11.70 -22.83
CA LEU A 59 -19.70 10.75 -21.94
C LEU A 59 -18.62 10.00 -21.16
N CYS A 60 -18.69 10.05 -19.82
CA CYS A 60 -17.68 9.47 -18.96
C CYS A 60 -18.27 8.38 -18.06
N PHE A 61 -17.81 7.13 -18.20
CA PHE A 61 -18.19 6.03 -17.29
C PHE A 61 -17.06 5.70 -16.32
N SER A 62 -17.34 5.89 -15.03
CA SER A 62 -16.39 5.61 -13.94
C SER A 62 -16.28 4.12 -13.60
N GLY A 63 -15.23 3.79 -12.85
CA GLY A 63 -14.99 2.45 -12.34
C GLY A 63 -16.02 2.00 -11.29
N GLY A 64 -15.94 0.74 -10.87
CA GLY A 64 -16.91 0.15 -9.93
C GLY A 64 -17.35 -1.27 -10.29
N GLY A 65 -16.59 -1.94 -11.17
CA GLY A 65 -16.88 -3.30 -11.63
C GLY A 65 -18.22 -3.40 -12.35
N ILE A 66 -18.80 -4.61 -12.30
CA ILE A 66 -20.02 -4.93 -13.05
C ILE A 66 -21.25 -4.11 -12.62
N ARG A 67 -21.31 -3.66 -11.36
CA ARG A 67 -22.40 -2.78 -10.88
C ARG A 67 -22.39 -1.44 -11.61
N SER A 68 -21.21 -0.84 -11.79
CA SER A 68 -21.07 0.40 -12.57
C SER A 68 -21.45 0.18 -14.04
N ALA A 69 -21.07 -0.95 -14.63
CA ALA A 69 -21.46 -1.29 -16.00
C ALA A 69 -22.98 -1.42 -16.17
N THR A 70 -23.66 -2.10 -15.24
CA THR A 70 -25.13 -2.25 -15.26
C THR A 70 -25.84 -0.91 -15.07
N PHE A 71 -25.34 -0.05 -14.18
CA PHE A 71 -25.84 1.32 -14.06
C PHE A 71 -25.63 2.11 -15.36
N GLY A 72 -24.44 1.99 -15.95
CA GLY A 72 -24.09 2.60 -17.23
C GLY A 72 -25.00 2.17 -18.37
N LEU A 73 -25.41 0.90 -18.42
CA LEU A 73 -26.43 0.43 -19.37
C LEU A 73 -27.75 1.20 -19.22
N GLY A 74 -28.23 1.39 -17.98
CA GLY A 74 -29.45 2.16 -17.72
C GLY A 74 -29.34 3.63 -18.16
N VAL A 75 -28.16 4.24 -17.98
CA VAL A 75 -27.86 5.58 -18.48
C VAL A 75 -27.89 5.60 -20.01
N LEU A 76 -27.23 4.65 -20.68
CA LEU A 76 -27.21 4.55 -22.15
C LEU A 76 -28.62 4.36 -22.73
N GLN A 77 -29.43 3.49 -22.13
CA GLN A 77 -30.83 3.29 -22.52
C GLN A 77 -31.63 4.59 -22.37
N SER A 78 -31.43 5.34 -21.29
CA SER A 78 -32.11 6.61 -21.07
C SER A 78 -31.67 7.68 -22.08
N LEU A 79 -30.36 7.78 -22.35
CA LEU A 79 -29.82 8.68 -23.37
C LEU A 79 -30.32 8.34 -24.77
N ALA A 80 -30.46 7.05 -25.10
CA ALA A 80 -31.01 6.59 -26.37
C ALA A 80 -32.49 6.99 -26.52
N ARG A 81 -33.31 6.82 -25.47
CA ARG A 81 -34.72 7.27 -25.42
C ARG A 81 -34.86 8.77 -25.60
N LEU A 82 -33.97 9.55 -25.00
CA LEU A 82 -33.95 11.00 -25.13
C LEU A 82 -33.31 11.50 -26.44
N GLN A 83 -32.84 10.59 -27.30
CA GLN A 83 -32.11 10.92 -28.53
C GLN A 83 -30.84 11.77 -28.28
N LEU A 84 -30.21 11.59 -27.11
CA LEU A 84 -29.01 12.32 -26.71
C LEU A 84 -27.73 11.52 -26.93
N LEU A 85 -27.82 10.19 -27.14
CA LEU A 85 -26.63 9.35 -27.23
C LEU A 85 -25.72 9.71 -28.42
N ASN A 86 -26.28 10.21 -29.52
CA ASN A 86 -25.54 10.70 -30.69
C ASN A 86 -25.03 12.15 -30.57
N LYS A 87 -25.15 12.76 -29.39
CA LYS A 87 -24.68 14.14 -29.12
C LYS A 87 -23.32 14.18 -28.42
N PHE A 88 -22.76 13.03 -28.08
CA PHE A 88 -21.45 12.94 -27.43
C PHE A 88 -20.37 12.64 -28.47
N ASP A 89 -19.29 13.41 -28.44
CA ASP A 89 -18.15 13.30 -29.34
C ASP A 89 -17.06 12.36 -28.79
N TYR A 90 -17.04 12.17 -27.46
CA TYR A 90 -16.00 11.40 -26.79
C TYR A 90 -16.57 10.47 -25.73
N LEU A 91 -15.98 9.29 -25.60
CA LEU A 91 -16.34 8.30 -24.59
C LEU A 91 -15.10 7.99 -23.72
N SER A 92 -15.12 8.46 -22.48
CA SER A 92 -14.05 8.19 -21.51
C SER A 92 -14.49 7.12 -20.52
N THR A 93 -13.65 6.11 -20.29
CA THR A 93 -14.05 4.96 -19.49
C THR A 93 -12.90 4.45 -18.63
N VAL A 94 -13.21 3.90 -17.45
CA VAL A 94 -12.23 3.26 -16.58
C VAL A 94 -12.82 2.03 -15.89
N SER A 95 -12.05 0.94 -15.79
CA SER A 95 -12.44 -0.29 -15.09
C SER A 95 -13.82 -0.81 -15.53
N GLY A 96 -14.80 -0.92 -14.63
CA GLY A 96 -16.19 -1.32 -14.96
C GLY A 96 -16.86 -0.43 -16.02
N GLY A 97 -16.52 0.86 -16.09
CA GLY A 97 -16.93 1.74 -17.17
C GLY A 97 -16.36 1.31 -18.53
N GLY A 98 -15.16 0.74 -18.54
CA GLY A 98 -14.54 0.17 -19.75
C GLY A 98 -15.29 -1.05 -20.28
N TYR A 99 -15.90 -1.84 -19.39
CA TYR A 99 -16.74 -2.96 -19.79
C TYR A 99 -17.98 -2.49 -20.57
N ILE A 100 -18.74 -1.52 -20.04
CA ILE A 100 -19.91 -0.98 -20.75
C ILE A 100 -19.51 -0.17 -22.00
N GLY A 101 -18.40 0.57 -21.94
CA GLY A 101 -17.93 1.37 -23.07
C GLY A 101 -17.44 0.53 -24.24
N SER A 102 -16.65 -0.53 -23.98
CA SER A 102 -16.21 -1.47 -25.01
C SER A 102 -17.39 -2.28 -25.56
N TRP A 103 -18.34 -2.69 -24.71
CA TRP A 103 -19.59 -3.30 -25.14
C TRP A 103 -20.37 -2.41 -26.12
N LEU A 104 -20.56 -1.12 -25.78
CA LEU A 104 -21.26 -0.16 -26.64
C LEU A 104 -20.51 0.04 -27.96
N THR A 105 -19.21 0.31 -27.90
CA THR A 105 -18.38 0.57 -29.09
C THR A 105 -18.36 -0.63 -30.04
N ALA A 106 -18.23 -1.84 -29.48
CA ALA A 106 -18.20 -3.06 -30.25
C ALA A 106 -19.58 -3.44 -30.82
N TRP A 107 -20.68 -3.02 -30.17
CA TRP A 107 -22.01 -3.15 -30.73
C TRP A 107 -22.23 -2.17 -31.88
N ILE A 108 -21.87 -0.89 -31.71
CA ILE A 108 -21.93 0.13 -32.76
C ILE A 108 -21.18 -0.34 -34.02
N HIS A 109 -19.98 -0.89 -33.86
CA HIS A 109 -19.17 -1.38 -34.98
C HIS A 109 -19.81 -2.57 -35.73
N ARG A 110 -20.53 -3.46 -35.02
CA ARG A 110 -21.11 -4.68 -35.61
C ARG A 110 -22.54 -4.48 -36.11
N HIS A 111 -23.22 -3.43 -35.66
CA HIS A 111 -24.59 -3.17 -36.05
C HIS A 111 -24.66 -2.64 -37.49
N PRO A 112 -25.51 -3.18 -38.39
CA PRO A 112 -25.57 -2.76 -39.80
C PRO A 112 -25.84 -1.27 -40.00
N HIS A 113 -26.58 -0.67 -39.08
CA HIS A 113 -26.92 0.77 -39.06
C HIS A 113 -26.08 1.58 -38.07
N GLY A 114 -24.93 1.05 -37.64
CA GLY A 114 -24.01 1.74 -36.73
C GLY A 114 -24.70 2.21 -35.44
N LEU A 115 -24.36 3.43 -35.00
CA LEU A 115 -24.89 4.03 -33.78
C LEU A 115 -26.40 4.25 -33.83
N ASP A 116 -26.96 4.65 -34.96
CA ASP A 116 -28.40 4.93 -35.08
C ASP A 116 -29.24 3.68 -34.84
N GLY A 117 -28.78 2.53 -35.35
CA GLY A 117 -29.44 1.26 -35.08
C GLY A 117 -29.30 0.79 -33.63
N VAL A 118 -28.14 1.00 -33.01
CA VAL A 118 -27.95 0.72 -31.57
C VAL A 118 -28.86 1.61 -30.72
N ILE A 119 -29.04 2.88 -31.09
CA ILE A 119 -29.97 3.78 -30.40
C ILE A 119 -31.40 3.24 -30.48
N GLU A 120 -31.83 2.76 -31.64
CA GLU A 120 -33.17 2.20 -31.81
C GLU A 120 -33.37 0.94 -30.96
N ASP A 121 -32.41 0.01 -31.01
CA ASP A 121 -32.43 -1.20 -30.19
C ASP A 121 -32.43 -0.90 -28.68
N LEU A 122 -31.68 0.12 -28.24
CA LEU A 122 -31.59 0.54 -26.83
C LEU A 122 -32.87 1.21 -26.32
N ARG A 123 -33.67 1.81 -27.21
CA ARG A 123 -34.96 2.43 -26.82
C ARG A 123 -35.98 1.38 -26.41
N VAL A 124 -35.93 0.21 -27.05
CA VAL A 124 -36.84 -0.90 -26.76
C VAL A 124 -36.66 -1.31 -25.30
N THR A 125 -37.70 -1.08 -24.51
CA THR A 125 -37.74 -1.49 -23.11
C THR A 125 -38.69 -2.67 -23.03
N PRO A 126 -38.18 -3.92 -22.94
CA PRO A 126 -39.04 -5.08 -22.81
C PRO A 126 -39.87 -4.92 -21.54
N LYS A 127 -41.16 -5.28 -21.61
CA LYS A 127 -42.00 -5.39 -20.41
C LYS A 127 -41.33 -6.37 -19.44
N THR A 128 -41.45 -6.12 -18.14
CA THR A 128 -40.88 -6.97 -17.08
C THR A 128 -41.31 -8.42 -17.31
N GLY A 129 -40.35 -9.32 -17.60
CA GLY A 129 -40.58 -10.74 -17.89
C GLY A 129 -40.63 -11.14 -19.36
N ALA A 130 -40.53 -10.22 -20.32
CA ALA A 130 -40.45 -10.54 -21.75
C ALA A 130 -39.01 -10.82 -22.19
N THR A 131 -38.81 -11.88 -22.97
CA THR A 131 -37.53 -12.33 -23.57
C THR A 131 -37.06 -11.48 -24.76
N GLU A 132 -37.61 -10.28 -24.95
CA GLU A 132 -37.46 -9.45 -26.16
C GLU A 132 -36.35 -8.38 -26.08
N ALA A 133 -35.43 -8.46 -25.12
CA ALA A 133 -34.27 -7.56 -25.15
C ALA A 133 -33.37 -7.89 -26.37
N PRO A 134 -32.71 -6.89 -26.98
CA PRO A 134 -31.68 -7.17 -27.99
C PRO A 134 -30.61 -8.13 -27.43
N PRO A 135 -30.09 -9.08 -28.22
CA PRO A 135 -29.11 -10.07 -27.73
C PRO A 135 -27.91 -9.45 -26.97
N PRO A 136 -27.35 -8.30 -27.38
CA PRO A 136 -26.26 -7.66 -26.63
C PRO A 136 -26.66 -7.18 -25.23
N VAL A 137 -27.92 -6.74 -25.05
CA VAL A 137 -28.47 -6.35 -23.75
C VAL A 137 -28.75 -7.58 -22.88
N GLN A 138 -29.27 -8.66 -23.48
CA GLN A 138 -29.46 -9.93 -22.76
C GLN A 138 -28.14 -10.49 -22.26
N TRP A 139 -27.11 -10.46 -23.10
CA TRP A 139 -25.77 -10.88 -22.71
C TRP A 139 -25.27 -10.09 -21.51
N LEU A 140 -25.35 -8.75 -21.54
CA LEU A 140 -24.92 -7.93 -20.41
C LEU A 140 -25.68 -8.27 -19.12
N ARG A 141 -26.99 -8.52 -19.21
CA ARG A 141 -27.83 -8.90 -18.05
C ARG A 141 -27.44 -10.26 -17.50
N ASN A 142 -27.25 -11.27 -18.36
CA ASN A 142 -26.87 -12.63 -17.97
C ASN A 142 -25.48 -12.69 -17.34
N TYR A 143 -24.55 -11.85 -17.79
CA TYR A 143 -23.18 -11.77 -17.29
C TYR A 143 -22.97 -10.62 -16.27
N SER A 144 -24.05 -9.97 -15.81
CA SER A 144 -23.99 -8.92 -14.77
C SER A 144 -23.73 -9.49 -13.35
N ASN A 145 -23.81 -10.80 -13.19
CA ASN A 145 -23.54 -11.51 -11.94
C ASN A 145 -22.14 -12.17 -11.98
N TYR A 146 -21.09 -11.37 -11.83
CA TYR A 146 -19.70 -11.74 -12.14
C TYR A 146 -19.06 -12.83 -11.24
N LEU A 147 -19.67 -13.19 -10.11
CA LEU A 147 -19.12 -14.22 -9.20
C LEU A 147 -19.94 -15.52 -9.15
N SER A 148 -21.11 -15.59 -9.79
CA SER A 148 -21.92 -16.83 -9.83
C SER A 148 -23.11 -16.68 -10.80
N PRO A 149 -22.91 -16.92 -12.11
CA PRO A 149 -24.01 -16.86 -13.07
C PRO A 149 -25.04 -17.99 -12.85
N HIS A 150 -24.64 -19.11 -12.22
CA HIS A 150 -25.55 -20.16 -11.76
C HIS A 150 -25.25 -20.55 -10.30
N LEU A 151 -26.08 -20.07 -9.36
CA LEU A 151 -26.13 -20.63 -8.00
C LEU A 151 -26.75 -22.03 -8.08
N GLY A 152 -25.89 -23.04 -8.06
CA GLY A 152 -26.26 -24.44 -7.86
C GLY A 152 -25.12 -25.13 -7.11
N PHE A 153 -25.44 -25.92 -6.09
CA PHE A 153 -24.45 -26.64 -5.27
C PHE A 153 -23.57 -27.60 -6.09
N LEU A 154 -23.95 -27.88 -7.33
CA LEU A 154 -23.30 -28.79 -8.28
C LEU A 154 -22.83 -28.10 -9.58
N SER A 155 -22.81 -26.76 -9.66
CA SER A 155 -22.34 -26.09 -10.88
C SER A 155 -20.80 -26.11 -10.96
N ALA A 156 -20.27 -26.30 -12.17
CA ALA A 156 -18.82 -26.31 -12.41
C ALA A 156 -18.14 -24.99 -12.00
N ASP A 157 -18.86 -23.87 -12.11
CA ASP A 157 -18.37 -22.54 -11.76
C ASP A 157 -18.18 -22.38 -10.24
N SER A 158 -19.12 -22.91 -9.43
CA SER A 158 -18.99 -22.88 -7.96
C SER A 158 -17.82 -23.73 -7.47
N TRP A 159 -17.58 -24.90 -8.07
CA TRP A 159 -16.42 -25.74 -7.74
C TRP A 159 -15.10 -25.12 -8.19
N THR A 160 -15.09 -24.41 -9.32
CA THR A 160 -13.90 -23.68 -9.78
C THR A 160 -13.55 -22.55 -8.83
N LEU A 161 -14.53 -21.76 -8.39
CA LEU A 161 -14.34 -20.69 -7.40
C LEU A 161 -13.93 -21.23 -6.03
N PHE A 162 -14.55 -22.31 -5.57
CA PHE A 162 -14.17 -22.98 -4.34
C PHE A 162 -12.73 -23.50 -4.42
N GLY A 163 -12.34 -24.11 -5.55
CA GLY A 163 -10.98 -24.57 -5.78
C GLY A 163 -9.95 -23.44 -5.81
N ILE A 164 -10.26 -22.32 -6.46
CA ILE A 164 -9.40 -21.11 -6.45
C ILE A 164 -9.27 -20.57 -5.03
N TYR A 165 -10.38 -20.48 -4.28
CA TYR A 165 -10.37 -20.04 -2.89
C TYR A 165 -9.51 -20.96 -2.02
N LEU A 166 -9.72 -22.29 -2.10
CA LEU A 166 -8.99 -23.26 -1.31
C LEU A 166 -7.50 -23.28 -1.65
N ARG A 167 -7.14 -23.17 -2.94
CA ARG A 167 -5.74 -23.04 -3.39
C ARG A 167 -5.10 -21.79 -2.78
N ASN A 168 -5.77 -20.64 -2.89
CA ASN A 168 -5.22 -19.38 -2.38
C ASN A 168 -5.15 -19.37 -0.85
N LEU A 169 -6.15 -19.93 -0.19
CA LEU A 169 -6.17 -20.13 1.26
C LEU A 169 -5.00 -21.01 1.68
N HIS A 170 -4.79 -22.14 1.00
CA HIS A 170 -3.69 -23.06 1.26
C HIS A 170 -2.33 -22.39 1.07
N LEU A 171 -2.10 -21.71 -0.06
CA LEU A 171 -0.86 -20.97 -0.31
C LEU A 171 -0.59 -19.90 0.75
N ASN A 172 -1.62 -19.13 1.11
CA ASN A 172 -1.50 -18.11 2.16
C ASN A 172 -1.19 -18.74 3.51
N TRP A 173 -1.84 -19.86 3.85
CA TRP A 173 -1.64 -20.55 5.12
C TRP A 173 -0.26 -21.23 5.21
N MET A 174 0.27 -21.74 4.10
CA MET A 174 1.65 -22.26 4.05
C MET A 174 2.70 -21.19 4.38
N VAL A 175 2.39 -19.91 4.17
CA VAL A 175 3.28 -18.79 4.52
C VAL A 175 2.95 -18.25 5.92
N LEU A 176 1.67 -18.02 6.22
CA LEU A 176 1.23 -17.36 7.45
C LEU A 176 1.37 -18.27 8.68
N LEU A 177 1.08 -19.57 8.57
CA LEU A 177 1.19 -20.47 9.72
C LEU A 177 2.62 -20.59 10.24
N PRO A 178 3.66 -20.87 9.41
CA PRO A 178 5.04 -20.87 9.90
C PRO A 178 5.45 -19.54 10.53
N LEU A 179 5.05 -18.41 9.92
CA LEU A 179 5.37 -17.08 10.45
C LEU A 179 4.75 -16.84 11.84
N LEU A 180 3.50 -17.27 12.04
CA LEU A 180 2.82 -17.20 13.34
C LEU A 180 3.40 -18.19 14.36
N MET A 181 3.95 -19.32 13.91
CA MET A 181 4.58 -20.31 14.77
C MET A 181 5.93 -19.84 15.34
N VAL A 182 6.70 -19.01 14.62
CA VAL A 182 8.01 -18.51 15.10
C VAL A 182 7.94 -17.85 16.49
N PRO A 183 7.07 -16.85 16.76
CA PRO A 183 6.97 -16.26 18.09
C PRO A 183 6.44 -17.24 19.15
N LEU A 184 5.56 -18.17 18.77
CA LEU A 184 5.06 -19.22 19.67
C LEU A 184 6.15 -20.22 20.08
N LEU A 185 7.18 -20.38 19.25
CA LEU A 185 8.34 -21.22 19.58
C LEU A 185 9.32 -20.53 20.54
N VAL A 186 9.32 -19.19 20.67
CA VAL A 186 10.29 -18.47 21.52
C VAL A 186 10.35 -19.02 22.95
N PRO A 187 9.23 -19.26 23.68
CA PRO A 187 9.28 -19.85 25.03
C PRO A 187 9.80 -21.29 25.05
N ARG A 188 9.58 -22.08 23.99
CA ARG A 188 10.12 -23.45 23.88
C ARG A 188 11.63 -23.41 23.73
N TRP A 189 12.15 -22.48 22.91
CA TRP A 189 13.59 -22.28 22.74
C TRP A 189 14.25 -21.78 24.03
N THR A 190 13.61 -20.88 24.78
CA THR A 190 14.17 -20.41 26.06
C THR A 190 14.26 -21.53 27.09
N ILE A 191 13.24 -22.39 27.18
CA ILE A 191 13.27 -23.58 28.05
C ILE A 191 14.35 -24.56 27.60
N ALA A 192 14.45 -24.85 26.31
CA ALA A 192 15.48 -25.75 25.77
C ALA A 192 16.90 -25.24 26.07
N LEU A 193 17.15 -23.94 25.89
CA LEU A 193 18.41 -23.32 26.26
C LEU A 193 18.66 -23.41 27.77
N ALA A 194 17.66 -23.11 28.60
CA ALA A 194 17.78 -23.19 30.07
C ALA A 194 18.14 -24.61 30.55
N GLN A 195 17.68 -25.64 29.86
CA GLN A 195 17.97 -27.05 30.19
C GLN A 195 19.36 -27.53 29.77
N LEU A 196 20.20 -26.70 29.14
CA LEU A 196 21.57 -27.12 28.76
C LEU A 196 22.52 -27.25 29.96
N ASN A 197 22.33 -26.48 31.03
CA ASN A 197 23.07 -26.63 32.28
C ASN A 197 22.22 -27.44 33.26
N THR A 198 22.46 -28.76 33.34
CA THR A 198 21.76 -29.66 34.27
C THR A 198 22.74 -30.13 35.35
N PRO A 199 22.25 -30.69 36.48
CA PRO A 199 23.12 -31.25 37.51
C PRO A 199 24.09 -32.34 36.98
N GLY A 200 23.79 -32.97 35.84
CA GLY A 200 24.66 -33.95 35.18
C GLY A 200 25.62 -33.39 34.12
N LEU A 201 25.44 -32.14 33.67
CA LEU A 201 26.28 -31.46 32.69
C LEU A 201 26.48 -30.01 33.12
N THR A 202 27.58 -29.75 33.83
CA THR A 202 27.93 -28.41 34.31
C THR A 202 28.68 -27.62 33.25
N LEU A 203 28.09 -26.51 32.81
CA LEU A 203 28.76 -25.57 31.90
C LEU A 203 29.88 -24.81 32.63
N PRO A 204 30.97 -24.44 31.94
CA PRO A 204 32.05 -23.70 32.56
C PRO A 204 31.63 -22.28 32.96
N VAL A 205 32.13 -21.81 34.10
CA VAL A 205 31.73 -20.52 34.71
C VAL A 205 31.97 -19.32 33.78
N TRP A 206 33.05 -19.34 33.00
CA TRP A 206 33.36 -18.25 32.06
C TRP A 206 32.27 -18.07 30.99
N LEU A 207 31.62 -19.16 30.56
CA LEU A 207 30.54 -19.10 29.57
C LEU A 207 29.30 -18.43 30.16
N LEU A 208 28.98 -18.76 31.42
CA LEU A 208 27.89 -18.14 32.16
C LEU A 208 28.12 -16.63 32.32
N GLN A 209 29.34 -16.24 32.69
CA GLN A 209 29.75 -14.83 32.80
C GLN A 209 29.70 -14.11 31.46
N ALA A 210 30.16 -14.74 30.38
CA ALA A 210 30.11 -14.17 29.04
C ALA A 210 28.66 -13.90 28.59
N VAL A 211 27.75 -14.88 28.73
CA VAL A 211 26.34 -14.72 28.38
C VAL A 211 25.69 -13.60 29.20
N PHE A 212 25.97 -13.54 30.50
CA PHE A 212 25.48 -12.47 31.36
C PHE A 212 25.98 -11.08 30.92
N MET A 213 27.29 -10.94 30.68
CA MET A 213 27.91 -9.66 30.31
C MET A 213 27.44 -9.17 28.93
N ILE A 214 27.29 -10.07 27.96
CA ILE A 214 26.74 -9.72 26.65
C ILE A 214 25.28 -9.28 26.80
N GLY A 215 24.48 -10.03 27.59
CA GLY A 215 23.10 -9.66 27.89
C GLY A 215 22.99 -8.27 28.50
N LEU A 216 23.81 -7.98 29.53
CA LEU A 216 23.84 -6.69 30.20
C LEU A 216 24.27 -5.56 29.24
N GLY A 217 25.33 -5.78 28.45
CA GLY A 217 25.81 -4.80 27.47
C GLY A 217 24.73 -4.41 26.44
N LEU A 218 23.98 -5.39 25.95
CA LEU A 218 22.88 -5.16 25.01
C LEU A 218 21.71 -4.40 25.66
N ALA A 219 21.37 -4.69 26.93
CA ALA A 219 20.37 -3.92 27.68
C ALA A 219 20.79 -2.46 27.85
N VAL A 220 22.04 -2.23 28.28
CA VAL A 220 22.59 -0.87 28.44
C VAL A 220 22.56 -0.11 27.12
N MET A 221 22.98 -0.75 26.01
CA MET A 221 22.91 -0.15 24.69
C MET A 221 21.48 0.25 24.30
N ALA A 222 20.50 -0.64 24.50
CA ALA A 222 19.09 -0.35 24.20
C ALA A 222 18.52 0.77 25.08
N LEU A 223 18.88 0.81 26.36
CA LEU A 223 18.48 1.87 27.29
C LEU A 223 19.10 3.23 26.93
N ILE A 224 20.37 3.25 26.53
CA ILE A 224 21.05 4.46 26.02
C ILE A 224 20.30 4.95 24.77
N TYR A 225 19.99 4.06 23.83
CA TYR A 225 19.22 4.42 22.64
C TYR A 225 17.84 5.01 22.99
N LEU A 226 17.08 4.34 23.87
CA LEU A 226 15.77 4.83 24.32
C LEU A 226 15.87 6.19 24.98
N HIS A 227 16.89 6.40 25.82
CA HIS A 227 17.13 7.69 26.46
C HIS A 227 17.45 8.78 25.44
N LEU A 228 18.36 8.50 24.49
CA LEU A 228 18.75 9.44 23.44
C LEU A 228 17.61 9.77 22.49
N CYS A 229 16.68 8.85 22.24
CA CYS A 229 15.51 9.04 21.37
C CYS A 229 14.24 9.53 22.11
N ARG A 230 14.33 9.91 23.40
CA ARG A 230 13.17 10.41 24.15
C ARG A 230 12.54 11.65 23.48
N PRO A 231 11.20 11.76 23.44
CA PRO A 231 10.52 12.92 22.84
C PRO A 231 10.88 14.27 23.48
N THR A 232 11.20 14.27 24.77
CA THR A 232 11.59 15.49 25.53
C THR A 232 12.89 16.11 25.04
N LEU A 233 13.78 15.33 24.46
CA LEU A 233 15.07 15.79 23.93
C LEU A 233 14.98 16.16 22.43
N ARG A 234 13.78 16.11 21.82
CA ARG A 234 13.58 16.34 20.38
C ARG A 234 13.97 17.76 19.95
N GLU A 235 13.79 18.77 20.81
CA GLU A 235 14.16 20.16 20.52
C GLU A 235 15.68 20.33 20.31
N TYR A 236 16.49 19.51 20.98
CA TYR A 236 17.96 19.52 20.88
C TYR A 236 18.50 18.64 19.73
N ARG A 237 17.66 17.84 19.07
CA ARG A 237 18.02 16.85 18.03
C ARG A 237 17.67 17.28 16.61
N ARG A 238 17.91 18.53 16.24
CA ARG A 238 17.51 19.10 14.94
C ARG A 238 18.42 18.73 13.74
N ASN A 239 19.57 18.10 14.00
CA ASN A 239 20.54 17.71 12.96
C ASN A 239 20.11 16.45 12.18
N THR A 240 20.48 16.38 10.88
CA THR A 240 20.13 15.30 9.93
C THR A 240 20.49 13.89 10.42
N ARG A 241 21.57 13.75 11.21
CA ARG A 241 22.01 12.45 11.77
C ARG A 241 21.03 11.89 12.82
N TRP A 242 20.37 12.74 13.60
CA TRP A 242 19.40 12.28 14.60
C TRP A 242 18.08 11.85 13.95
N GLN A 243 17.68 12.54 12.88
CA GLN A 243 16.52 12.14 12.07
C GLN A 243 16.74 10.78 11.39
N THR A 244 17.97 10.45 11.01
CA THR A 244 18.27 9.09 10.53
C THR A 244 18.12 8.06 11.63
N LEU A 245 18.62 8.32 12.84
CA LEU A 245 18.51 7.39 13.97
C LEU A 245 17.06 7.17 14.43
N GLU A 246 16.18 8.16 14.31
CA GLU A 246 14.76 8.02 14.66
C GLU A 246 13.95 7.18 13.64
N ARG A 247 14.56 6.72 12.54
CA ARG A 247 13.88 5.84 11.57
C ARG A 247 13.57 4.48 12.18
N GLN A 248 12.45 3.89 11.73
CA GLN A 248 11.98 2.58 12.18
C GLN A 248 13.06 1.49 12.11
N HIS A 249 13.91 1.49 11.08
CA HIS A 249 14.93 0.46 10.92
C HIS A 249 16.01 0.54 12.02
N TRP A 250 16.43 1.73 12.43
CA TRP A 250 17.39 1.90 13.53
C TRP A 250 16.76 1.57 14.88
N PHE A 251 15.47 1.87 15.09
CA PHE A 251 14.77 1.40 16.28
C PHE A 251 14.77 -0.13 16.38
N LEU A 252 14.54 -0.83 15.27
CA LEU A 252 14.57 -2.30 15.25
C LEU A 252 15.97 -2.85 15.54
N VAL A 253 17.02 -2.28 14.95
CA VAL A 253 18.39 -2.82 15.03
C VAL A 253 19.16 -2.36 16.27
N ALA A 254 18.95 -1.13 16.75
CA ALA A 254 19.70 -0.56 17.86
C ALA A 254 18.94 -0.59 19.20
N CYS A 255 17.63 -0.86 19.20
CA CYS A 255 16.82 -0.95 20.41
C CYS A 255 16.09 -2.29 20.52
N LEU A 256 15.09 -2.55 19.68
CA LEU A 256 14.18 -3.68 19.89
C LEU A 256 14.90 -5.03 19.79
N GLY A 257 15.68 -5.24 18.73
CA GLY A 257 16.47 -6.46 18.54
C GLY A 257 17.44 -6.71 19.69
N PRO A 258 18.35 -5.77 20.02
CA PRO A 258 19.25 -5.88 21.15
C PRO A 258 18.56 -6.10 22.49
N LEU A 259 17.42 -5.45 22.73
CA LEU A 259 16.65 -5.63 23.97
C LEU A 259 16.07 -7.04 24.08
N ILE A 260 15.50 -7.57 22.99
CA ILE A 260 14.98 -8.95 22.98
C ILE A 260 16.12 -9.96 23.19
N THR A 261 17.26 -9.77 22.51
CA THR A 261 18.45 -10.61 22.70
C THR A 261 19.01 -10.51 24.11
N SER A 262 19.02 -9.31 24.71
CA SER A 262 19.43 -9.09 26.09
C SER A 262 18.56 -9.88 27.07
N VAL A 263 17.23 -9.78 26.93
CA VAL A 263 16.28 -10.52 27.77
C VAL A 263 16.52 -12.02 27.66
N LEU A 264 16.74 -12.53 26.44
CA LEU A 264 17.06 -13.94 26.22
C LEU A 264 18.33 -14.36 26.98
N PHE A 265 19.43 -13.63 26.80
CA PHE A 265 20.71 -13.96 27.45
C PHE A 265 20.66 -13.83 28.98
N LEU A 266 20.04 -12.78 29.51
CA LEU A 266 19.90 -12.62 30.96
C LEU A 266 19.01 -13.71 31.56
N THR A 267 17.92 -14.08 30.88
CA THR A 267 17.05 -15.18 31.33
C THR A 267 17.77 -16.52 31.28
N THR A 268 18.54 -16.79 30.23
CA THR A 268 19.34 -18.03 30.10
C THR A 268 20.46 -18.08 31.14
N ALA A 269 21.20 -16.99 31.36
CA ALA A 269 22.24 -16.93 32.39
C ALA A 269 21.67 -17.16 33.79
N TRP A 270 20.53 -16.53 34.09
CA TRP A 270 19.83 -16.76 35.35
C TRP A 270 19.40 -18.23 35.53
N ALA A 271 18.80 -18.81 34.49
CA ALA A 271 18.35 -20.20 34.53
C ALA A 271 19.52 -21.17 34.72
N TRP A 272 20.63 -20.97 34.00
CA TRP A 272 21.84 -21.79 34.16
C TRP A 272 22.48 -21.65 35.54
N PHE A 273 22.51 -20.44 36.12
CA PHE A 273 22.99 -20.24 37.49
C PHE A 273 22.16 -21.04 38.49
N ARG A 274 20.82 -20.97 38.39
CA ARG A 274 19.89 -21.69 39.27
C ARG A 274 19.98 -23.20 39.11
N ASN A 275 20.05 -23.69 37.86
CA ASN A 275 20.14 -25.13 37.59
C ASN A 275 21.49 -25.73 38.00
N GLY A 276 22.57 -24.94 37.99
CA GLY A 276 23.89 -25.34 38.50
C GLY A 276 24.01 -25.37 40.02
N GLY A 277 22.91 -25.19 40.77
CA GLY A 277 22.91 -25.18 42.23
C GLY A 277 23.17 -23.81 42.86
N GLY A 278 23.18 -22.73 42.08
CA GLY A 278 23.35 -21.36 42.57
C GLY A 278 22.22 -20.93 43.50
N THR A 279 22.59 -20.52 44.72
CA THR A 279 21.65 -19.95 45.70
C THR A 279 21.75 -18.42 45.70
N LEU A 280 20.69 -17.75 46.13
CA LEU A 280 20.66 -16.29 46.25
C LEU A 280 21.72 -15.76 47.24
N GLU A 281 22.18 -16.60 48.16
CA GLU A 281 23.23 -16.28 49.14
C GLU A 281 24.63 -16.19 48.51
N GLN A 282 24.84 -16.83 47.35
CA GLN A 282 26.09 -16.78 46.59
C GLN A 282 26.21 -15.55 45.69
N LEU A 283 25.13 -14.78 45.50
CA LEU A 283 25.18 -13.47 44.84
C LEU A 283 25.83 -12.45 45.78
N SER A 284 27.16 -12.42 45.78
CA SER A 284 27.91 -11.51 46.64
C SER A 284 27.56 -10.04 46.34
N LEU A 285 27.49 -9.21 47.38
CA LEU A 285 27.32 -7.75 47.36
C LEU A 285 28.01 -7.02 46.17
N PRO A 286 29.25 -7.38 45.75
CA PRO A 286 29.88 -6.78 44.56
C PRO A 286 29.08 -6.90 43.26
N HIS A 287 28.35 -7.99 43.03
CA HIS A 287 27.54 -8.20 41.82
C HIS A 287 26.30 -7.29 41.81
N ALA A 288 25.69 -7.05 42.97
CA ALA A 288 24.60 -6.10 43.14
C ALA A 288 25.08 -4.64 43.04
N ILE A 289 26.26 -4.35 43.58
CA ILE A 289 26.90 -3.02 43.51
C ILE A 289 27.29 -2.68 42.07
N LEU A 290 27.84 -3.62 41.28
CA LEU A 290 28.18 -3.35 39.88
C LEU A 290 26.93 -2.99 39.04
N GLY A 291 25.80 -3.67 39.28
CA GLY A 291 24.51 -3.34 38.66
C GLY A 291 23.94 -1.98 39.11
N GLY A 292 24.08 -1.66 40.40
CA GLY A 292 23.64 -0.37 40.96
C GLY A 292 24.49 0.83 40.53
N VAL A 293 25.81 0.67 40.43
CA VAL A 293 26.75 1.74 40.04
C VAL A 293 26.57 2.14 38.57
N LEU A 294 26.26 1.20 37.67
CA LEU A 294 25.94 1.52 36.27
C LEU A 294 24.65 2.33 36.12
N LEU A 295 23.64 2.06 36.96
CA LEU A 295 22.40 2.84 36.98
C LEU A 295 22.60 4.22 37.61
N HIS A 296 23.42 4.32 38.66
CA HIS A 296 23.60 5.57 39.41
C HIS A 296 24.61 6.56 38.79
N THR A 297 25.53 6.09 37.95
CA THR A 297 26.47 6.95 37.21
C THR A 297 25.82 7.66 36.02
N SER A 298 24.76 7.07 35.45
CA SER A 298 23.96 7.73 34.38
C SER A 298 23.03 8.84 34.88
N SER A 299 22.67 8.84 36.17
CA SER A 299 21.84 9.89 36.78
C SER A 299 22.67 11.07 37.31
N SER A 300 23.93 10.84 37.68
CA SER A 300 24.78 11.84 38.36
C SER A 300 25.53 12.78 37.42
N THR A 301 25.62 12.50 36.12
CA THR A 301 26.17 13.45 35.13
C THR A 301 25.22 14.62 34.79
N GLN A 302 23.99 14.65 35.33
CA GLN A 302 23.06 15.78 35.18
C GLN A 302 23.14 16.85 36.29
N ALA A 303 23.88 16.61 37.38
CA ALA A 303 23.93 17.56 38.51
C ALA A 303 25.08 18.59 38.44
N ALA A 304 25.99 18.49 37.47
CA ALA A 304 27.20 19.33 37.38
C ALA A 304 27.09 20.53 36.40
N GLY A 305 25.88 20.88 35.96
CA GLY A 305 25.61 22.00 35.05
C GLY A 305 24.91 23.19 35.72
N SER A 306 25.31 23.57 36.94
CA SER A 306 24.83 24.79 37.59
C SER A 306 25.68 26.00 37.19
N PHE A 307 25.03 26.94 36.50
CA PHE A 307 25.26 28.40 36.41
C PHE A 307 26.70 28.96 36.45
N PRO A 308 26.98 29.90 35.54
CA PRO A 308 27.56 31.18 35.94
C PRO A 308 26.52 32.29 35.81
N SER A 309 26.43 33.07 36.87
CA SER A 309 25.82 34.39 36.89
C SER A 309 26.61 35.36 36.00
N SER A 310 25.89 36.34 35.44
CA SER A 310 26.20 37.78 35.53
C SER A 310 25.97 38.55 34.21
N ARG A 311 25.18 39.62 34.41
CA ARG A 311 24.95 40.84 33.61
C ARG A 311 24.00 40.76 32.42
#